data_AF-W4ISP5-F1
#
_entry.id   AF-W4ISP5-F1
#
_cell.length_a   1.000
_cell.length_b   1.000
_cell.length_c   1.000
_cell.angle_alpha   90.00
_cell.angle_beta   90.00
_cell.angle_gamma   90.00
#
_symmetry.space_group_name_H-M   'P 1'
#
loop_
_entity.id
_entity.type
_entity.pdbx_description
1 polymer ?
#
loop_
_entity_poly.entity_id
_entity_poly.type
_entity_poly.pdbx_seq_one_letter_code
_entity_poly.pdbx_strand_id
1 'polypeptide(L)'
;MSLSIHTNYGDIKIELFCYEVPKTCKNFLALCASGYYDNTKFHKNIKGFAIQGGDPTNTGKGGQSIYGKYFEDEFDSTLKHDKRGIVSMANKGKPNTNGSQFFITYSRQPHLNGIYPVFGK
;
A
#
# COMPACT_ATOMS: atom_id res chain seq x y z
N MET A 1 6.03 10.05 -9.63
CA MET A 1 4.68 10.67 -9.58
C MET A 1 4.27 10.78 -8.11
N SER A 2 3.47 11.75 -7.68
CA SER A 2 3.11 11.88 -6.24
C SER A 2 1.64 12.18 -6.04
N LEU A 3 1.10 11.77 -4.89
CA LEU A 3 -0.26 12.11 -4.44
C LEU A 3 -0.27 12.44 -2.95
N SER A 4 -1.36 13.06 -2.49
CA SER A 4 -1.56 13.40 -1.08
C SER A 4 -2.77 12.65 -0.54
N ILE A 5 -2.61 11.98 0.60
CA ILE A 5 -3.69 11.40 1.39
C ILE A 5 -4.07 12.41 2.46
N HIS A 6 -5.30 12.93 2.38
CA HIS A 6 -5.86 13.79 3.42
C HIS A 6 -6.45 12.93 4.53
N THR A 7 -5.88 13.03 5.73
CA THR A 7 -6.36 12.28 6.90
C THR A 7 -6.88 13.23 7.97
N ASN A 8 -7.61 12.69 8.94
CA ASN A 8 -8.06 13.47 10.10
C ASN A 8 -6.91 13.94 11.03
N TYR A 9 -5.68 13.47 10.81
CA TYR A 9 -4.48 13.86 11.55
C TYR A 9 -3.47 14.63 10.68
N GLY A 10 -3.89 15.10 9.50
CA GLY A 10 -3.07 15.85 8.56
C GLY A 10 -2.80 15.11 7.26
N ASP A 11 -2.00 15.76 6.41
CA ASP A 11 -1.76 15.29 5.05
C ASP A 11 -0.51 14.41 4.97
N ILE A 12 -0.61 13.33 4.21
CA ILE A 12 0.51 12.43 3.92
C ILE A 12 0.78 12.49 2.41
N LYS A 13 1.89 13.10 2.03
CA LYS A 13 2.34 13.10 0.63
C LYS A 13 3.15 11.84 0.36
N ILE A 14 2.78 11.10 -0.68
CA ILE A 14 3.43 9.85 -1.10
C ILE A 14 4.00 10.03 -2.50
N GLU A 15 5.26 9.68 -2.67
CA GLU A 15 5.89 9.50 -3.97
C GLU A 15 5.75 8.04 -4.43
N LEU A 16 5.32 7.83 -5.67
CA LEU A 16 5.07 6.51 -6.27
C LEU A 16 6.15 6.16 -7.30
N PHE A 17 6.58 4.89 -7.26
CA PHE A 17 7.60 4.28 -8.11
C PHE A 17 6.97 3.61 -9.34
N CYS A 18 6.27 4.41 -10.16
CA CYS A 18 5.49 3.89 -11.29
C CYS A 18 6.33 3.24 -12.40
N TYR A 19 7.65 3.47 -12.43
CA TYR A 19 8.54 2.87 -13.43
C TYR A 19 8.89 1.44 -13.05
N GLU A 20 9.20 1.22 -11.77
CA GLU A 20 9.61 -0.06 -11.19
C GLU A 20 8.41 -0.99 -10.97
N VAL A 21 7.27 -0.45 -10.52
CA VAL A 21 6.06 -1.23 -10.19
C VAL A 21 4.80 -0.66 -10.86
N PRO A 22 4.73 -0.69 -12.21
CA PRO A 22 3.70 0.00 -12.98
C PRO A 22 2.28 -0.51 -12.68
N LYS A 23 2.08 -1.82 -12.48
CA LYS A 23 0.75 -2.38 -12.23
C LYS A 23 0.23 -2.00 -10.84
N THR A 24 1.11 -2.04 -9.85
CA THR A 24 0.81 -1.67 -8.46
C THR A 24 0.47 -0.20 -8.36
N CYS A 25 1.29 0.68 -8.97
CA CYS A 25 1.01 2.11 -9.00
C CYS A 25 -0.26 2.44 -9.78
N LYS A 26 -0.52 1.78 -10.92
CA LYS A 26 -1.76 1.96 -11.68
C LYS A 26 -2.99 1.58 -10.85
N ASN A 27 -2.94 0.46 -10.14
CA ASN A 27 -4.01 0.06 -9.24
C ASN A 27 -4.27 1.12 -8.16
N PHE A 28 -3.21 1.56 -7.47
CA PHE A 28 -3.34 2.54 -6.40
C PHE A 28 -3.89 3.87 -6.90
N LEU A 29 -3.34 4.40 -7.99
CA LEU A 29 -3.79 5.66 -8.60
C LEU A 29 -5.23 5.59 -9.09
N ALA A 30 -5.64 4.48 -9.71
CA ALA A 30 -7.00 4.33 -10.19
C ALA A 30 -8.02 4.25 -9.04
N LEU A 31 -7.68 3.57 -7.95
CA LEU A 31 -8.51 3.52 -6.73
C LEU A 31 -8.58 4.89 -6.04
N CYS A 32 -7.48 5.64 -5.99
CA CYS A 32 -7.50 7.02 -5.51
C CYS A 32 -8.40 7.90 -6.37
N ALA A 33 -8.27 7.82 -7.70
CA ALA A 33 -9.04 8.65 -8.64
C ALA A 33 -10.54 8.35 -8.63
N SER A 34 -10.96 7.14 -8.25
CA SER A 34 -12.37 6.76 -8.14
C SER A 34 -13.01 7.06 -6.78
N GLY A 35 -12.29 7.69 -5.84
CA GLY A 35 -12.75 7.93 -4.47
C GLY A 35 -12.86 6.66 -3.63
N TYR A 36 -12.24 5.54 -4.05
CA TYR A 36 -12.36 4.25 -3.35
C TYR A 36 -11.82 4.28 -1.92
N TYR A 37 -10.83 5.13 -1.66
CA TYR A 37 -10.21 5.27 -0.35
C TYR A 37 -10.89 6.31 0.54
N ASP A 38 -11.92 7.00 0.05
CA ASP A 38 -12.63 8.01 0.82
C ASP A 38 -13.34 7.37 2.01
N ASN A 39 -13.22 7.99 3.18
CA ASN A 39 -13.76 7.49 4.45
C ASN A 39 -13.26 6.09 4.88
N THR A 40 -12.15 5.61 4.29
CA THR A 40 -11.50 4.37 4.75
C THR A 40 -10.62 4.63 5.96
N LYS A 41 -10.64 3.72 6.94
CA LYS A 41 -9.86 3.84 8.18
C LYS A 41 -8.52 3.11 8.06
N PHE A 42 -7.54 3.61 8.79
CA PHE A 42 -6.38 2.81 9.18
C PHE A 42 -6.80 1.83 10.28
N HIS A 43 -7.23 0.63 9.88
CA HIS A 43 -7.85 -0.35 10.76
C HIS A 43 -6.83 -1.11 11.62
N LYS A 44 -5.54 -1.08 11.27
CA LYS A 44 -4.47 -1.76 12.03
C LYS A 44 -3.26 -0.85 12.18
N ASN A 45 -2.89 -0.55 13.42
CA ASN A 45 -1.77 0.31 13.75
C ASN A 45 -0.87 -0.40 14.78
N ILE A 46 0.34 -0.77 14.36
CA ILE A 46 1.33 -1.43 15.23
C ILE A 46 2.50 -0.47 15.44
N LYS A 47 2.63 0.06 16.67
CA LYS A 47 3.70 0.98 17.05
C LYS A 47 5.07 0.35 16.76
N GLY A 48 5.93 1.11 16.08
CA GLY A 48 7.28 0.67 15.71
C GLY A 48 7.35 -0.31 14.54
N PHE A 49 6.21 -0.68 13.95
CA PHE A 49 6.16 -1.58 12.80
C PHE A 49 5.56 -0.90 11.58
N ALA A 50 4.23 -0.80 11.50
CA ALA A 50 3.52 -0.22 10.38
C ALA A 50 2.09 0.15 10.74
N ILE A 51 1.50 1.03 9.93
CA ILE A 51 0.08 1.34 9.92
C ILE A 51 -0.53 0.87 8.59
N GLN A 52 -1.67 0.19 8.65
CA GLN A 52 -2.32 -0.45 7.51
C GLN A 52 -3.73 0.11 7.29
N GLY A 53 -4.08 0.34 6.03
CA GLY A 53 -5.33 0.93 5.58
C GLY A 53 -5.74 0.40 4.20
N GLY A 54 -6.68 1.09 3.56
CA GLY A 54 -7.14 0.75 2.21
C GLY A 54 -8.16 -0.39 2.13
N ASP A 55 -8.87 -0.68 3.23
CA ASP A 55 -10.02 -1.60 3.25
C ASP A 55 -11.32 -0.80 3.45
N PRO A 56 -12.19 -0.69 2.43
CA PRO A 56 -13.49 -0.01 2.57
C PRO A 56 -14.44 -0.65 3.57
N THR A 57 -14.28 -1.94 3.85
CA THR A 57 -15.10 -2.64 4.86
C THR A 57 -14.63 -2.32 6.28
N ASN A 58 -13.43 -1.75 6.43
CA ASN A 58 -12.78 -1.47 7.71
C ASN A 58 -12.57 -2.71 8.61
N THR A 59 -12.63 -3.92 8.05
CA THR A 59 -12.48 -5.18 8.80
C THR A 59 -11.06 -5.76 8.75
N GLY A 60 -10.24 -5.28 7.81
CA GLY A 60 -8.94 -5.83 7.45
C GLY A 60 -9.02 -7.06 6.52
N LYS A 61 -10.21 -7.53 6.16
CA LYS A 61 -10.42 -8.70 5.30
C LYS A 61 -10.92 -8.35 3.89
N GLY A 62 -11.40 -7.12 3.71
CA GLY A 62 -11.97 -6.63 2.47
C GLY A 62 -10.95 -6.00 1.53
N GLY A 63 -11.45 -5.24 0.57
CA GLY A 63 -10.63 -4.59 -0.44
C GLY A 63 -10.49 -5.39 -1.74
N GLN A 64 -10.61 -4.68 -2.86
CA GLN A 64 -10.49 -5.23 -4.21
C GLN A 64 -9.65 -4.30 -5.07
N SER A 65 -8.87 -4.88 -5.99
CA SER A 65 -8.11 -4.09 -6.95
C SER A 65 -9.05 -3.48 -8.00
N ILE A 66 -8.55 -2.48 -8.74
CA ILE A 66 -9.27 -1.93 -9.91
C ILE A 66 -9.53 -2.99 -11.00
N TYR A 67 -8.78 -4.09 -10.98
CA TYR A 67 -8.91 -5.18 -11.96
C TYR A 67 -10.02 -6.18 -11.61
N GLY A 68 -10.75 -5.99 -10.51
CA GLY A 68 -11.82 -6.88 -10.05
C GLY A 68 -11.35 -8.24 -9.51
N LYS A 69 -10.04 -8.47 -9.46
CA LYS A 69 -9.40 -9.69 -8.95
C LYS A 69 -8.06 -9.37 -8.29
N TYR A 70 -7.48 -10.32 -7.58
CA TYR A 70 -6.10 -10.16 -7.11
C TYR A 70 -5.11 -10.07 -8.29
N PHE A 71 -4.02 -9.32 -8.09
CA PHE A 71 -2.96 -9.16 -9.09
C PHE A 71 -1.58 -9.56 -8.54
N GLU A 72 -0.63 -9.79 -9.45
CA GLU A 72 0.72 -10.24 -9.11
C GLU A 72 1.51 -9.26 -8.23
N ASP A 73 2.48 -9.80 -7.49
CA ASP A 73 3.50 -9.00 -6.80
C ASP A 73 4.52 -8.46 -7.81
N GLU A 74 4.83 -7.17 -7.74
CA GLU A 74 5.93 -6.57 -8.49
C GLU A 74 7.08 -6.24 -7.54
N PHE A 75 8.23 -6.87 -7.74
CA PHE A 75 9.42 -6.65 -6.93
C PHE A 75 10.53 -6.04 -7.76
N ASP A 76 11.14 -4.98 -7.23
CA ASP A 76 12.37 -4.42 -7.75
C ASP A 76 13.48 -4.51 -6.69
N SER A 77 14.70 -4.82 -7.14
CA SER A 77 15.84 -5.05 -6.26
C SER A 77 16.30 -3.80 -5.49
N THR A 78 15.94 -2.61 -5.96
CA THR A 78 16.25 -1.31 -5.35
C THR A 78 15.21 -0.88 -4.31
N LEU A 79 13.98 -1.40 -4.42
CA LEU A 79 12.87 -1.03 -3.54
C LEU A 79 12.83 -1.92 -2.30
N LYS A 80 13.17 -1.36 -1.14
CA LYS A 80 13.28 -2.08 0.14
C LYS A 80 12.61 -1.32 1.27
N HIS A 81 12.19 -2.07 2.29
CA HIS A 81 11.68 -1.54 3.56
C HIS A 81 12.86 -1.13 4.47
N ASP A 82 13.71 -0.22 4.01
CA ASP A 82 14.97 0.15 4.65
C ASP A 82 14.87 1.37 5.58
N LYS A 83 13.76 2.10 5.52
CA LYS A 83 13.52 3.35 6.26
C LYS A 83 12.06 3.50 6.68
N ARG A 84 11.81 4.48 7.54
CA ARG A 84 10.45 4.93 7.87
C ARG A 84 9.78 5.55 6.64
N GLY A 85 8.48 5.33 6.49
CA GLY A 85 7.66 5.94 5.44
C GLY A 85 7.51 5.10 4.18
N ILE A 86 8.15 3.93 4.08
CA ILE A 86 7.99 3.06 2.92
C ILE A 86 6.55 2.54 2.84
N VAL A 87 5.96 2.66 1.66
CA VAL A 87 4.58 2.27 1.33
C VAL A 87 4.59 1.01 0.47
N SER A 88 3.83 0.00 0.92
CA SER A 88 3.79 -1.32 0.29
C SER A 88 2.38 -1.90 0.29
N MET A 89 2.08 -2.78 -0.67
CA MET A 89 0.79 -3.47 -0.71
C MET A 89 0.71 -4.51 0.40
N ALA A 90 -0.46 -4.62 1.02
CA ALA A 90 -0.77 -5.76 1.86
C ALA A 90 -1.33 -6.90 1.00
N ASN A 91 -0.90 -8.13 1.29
CA ASN A 91 -1.37 -9.34 0.65
C ASN A 91 -1.96 -10.31 1.71
N LYS A 92 -2.60 -11.40 1.26
CA LYS A 92 -3.25 -12.39 2.15
C LYS A 92 -2.30 -13.49 2.64
N GLY A 93 -1.00 -13.22 2.72
CA GLY A 93 0.00 -14.21 3.13
C GLY A 93 0.31 -15.27 2.06
N LYS A 94 -0.18 -15.05 0.83
CA LYS A 94 0.19 -15.83 -0.36
C LYS A 94 0.68 -14.88 -1.45
N PRO A 95 1.68 -15.27 -2.25
CA PRO A 95 2.11 -14.48 -3.40
C PRO A 95 0.95 -14.15 -4.33
N ASN A 96 1.00 -13.00 -5.00
CA ASN A 96 0.05 -12.55 -6.02
C ASN A 96 -1.38 -12.37 -5.51
N THR A 97 -1.53 -11.92 -4.26
CA THR A 97 -2.84 -11.65 -3.64
C THR A 97 -3.07 -10.17 -3.34
N ASN A 98 -2.48 -9.28 -4.15
CA ASN A 98 -2.63 -7.84 -3.98
C ASN A 98 -4.03 -7.36 -4.36
N GLY A 99 -4.62 -6.55 -3.48
CA GLY A 99 -5.96 -5.97 -3.64
C GLY A 99 -5.91 -4.44 -3.60
N SER A 100 -6.57 -3.84 -2.62
CA SER A 100 -6.54 -2.39 -2.37
C SER A 100 -5.79 -2.01 -1.09
N GLN A 101 -5.56 -2.97 -0.19
CA GLN A 101 -4.96 -2.69 1.10
C GLN A 101 -3.48 -2.39 0.97
N PHE A 102 -3.00 -1.41 1.73
CA PHE A 102 -1.61 -0.99 1.78
C PHE A 102 -1.20 -0.68 3.21
N PHE A 103 0.11 -0.62 3.46
CA PHE A 103 0.65 -0.20 4.74
C PHE A 103 1.83 0.74 4.57
N ILE A 104 2.04 1.57 5.59
CA ILE A 104 3.14 2.51 5.70
C ILE A 104 4.00 2.10 6.90
N THR A 105 5.28 1.86 6.67
CA THR A 105 6.22 1.42 7.70
C THR A 105 6.65 2.57 8.61
N TYR A 106 6.82 2.28 9.90
CA TYR A 106 7.30 3.27 10.88
C TYR A 106 8.82 3.22 11.11
N SER A 107 9.47 2.15 10.68
CA SER A 107 10.90 1.92 10.79
C SER A 107 11.35 0.93 9.70
N ARG A 108 12.66 0.67 9.65
CA ARG A 108 13.24 -0.38 8.79
C ARG A 108 12.65 -1.76 9.12
N GLN A 109 12.15 -2.47 8.11
CA GLN A 109 11.53 -3.79 8.21
C GLN A 109 12.07 -4.77 7.14
N PRO A 110 13.35 -5.21 7.24
CA PRO A 110 14.02 -5.93 6.17
C PRO A 110 13.42 -7.32 5.90
N HIS A 111 12.73 -7.90 6.89
CA HIS A 111 12.05 -9.19 6.76
C HIS A 111 10.81 -9.15 5.86
N LEU A 112 10.33 -7.95 5.46
CA LEU A 112 9.22 -7.78 4.52
C LEU A 112 9.68 -7.74 3.05
N ASN A 113 10.99 -7.61 2.81
CA ASN A 113 11.56 -7.54 1.46
C ASN A 113 11.34 -8.86 0.70
N GLY A 114 10.86 -8.78 -0.54
CA GLY A 114 10.53 -9.96 -1.35
C GLY A 114 9.25 -10.68 -0.92
N ILE A 115 8.54 -10.17 0.08
CA ILE A 115 7.23 -10.69 0.52
C ILE A 115 6.11 -9.70 0.16
N TYR A 116 6.36 -8.40 0.35
CA TYR A 116 5.40 -7.34 0.08
C TYR A 116 5.98 -6.37 -0.96
N PRO A 117 5.26 -6.07 -2.06
CA PRO A 117 5.76 -5.19 -3.10
C PRO A 117 5.72 -3.73 -2.61
N VAL A 118 6.89 -3.09 -2.62
CA VAL A 118 7.07 -1.67 -2.30
C VAL A 118 6.69 -0.86 -3.53
N PHE A 119 5.87 0.17 -3.36
CA PHE A 119 5.42 1.01 -4.49
C PHE A 119 5.49 2.51 -4.23
N GLY A 120 5.87 2.93 -3.02
CA GLY A 120 6.07 4.35 -2.72
C GLY A 120 6.82 4.62 -1.42
N LYS A 121 7.01 5.91 -1.12
CA LYS A 121 7.63 6.43 0.10
C LYS A 121 7.09 7.81 0.46
#